data_AF-R7N3T7-F1
#
_entry.id   AF-R7N3T7-F1
#
_cell.length_a   1.000
_cell.length_b   1.000
_cell.length_c   1.000
_cell.angle_alpha   90.00
_cell.angle_beta   90.00
_cell.angle_gamma   90.00
#
_symmetry.space_group_name_H-M   'P 1'
#
loop_
_entity.id
_entity.type
_entity.pdbx_description
1 polymer ?
#
loop_
_entity_poly.entity_id
_entity_poly.type
_entity_poly.pdbx_seq_one_letter_code
_entity_poly.pdbx_strand_id
1 'polypeptide(L)'
;MEKLSIRIADLLLEKQYIEESMYNIYQYGMQMTLEIGLSFITSIVICCIWRKIAEGIIFFAIFIPLRSYLGGFHMKSYRACYICSCVTLVAVLGLSSFEPYYYISWFILSISIIMVFLEAKSEVLY
;
A
#
# COMPACT_ATOMS: atom_id res chain seq x y z
N MET A 1 -15.66 5.18 -0.21
CA MET A 1 -15.25 4.47 1.01
C MET A 1 -15.79 5.20 2.22
N GLU A 2 -15.59 6.51 2.31
CA GLU A 2 -16.15 7.38 3.37
C GLU A 2 -17.67 7.25 3.62
N LYS A 3 -18.53 7.31 2.59
CA LYS A 3 -19.99 7.11 2.79
C LYS A 3 -20.36 5.71 3.34
N LEU A 4 -19.54 4.71 3.04
CA LEU A 4 -19.75 3.34 3.51
C LEU A 4 -19.26 3.19 4.95
N SER A 5 -18.11 3.77 5.29
CA SER A 5 -17.60 3.77 6.67
C SER A 5 -18.53 4.55 7.61
N ILE A 6 -19.08 5.69 7.18
CA ILE A 6 -20.08 6.46 7.93
C ILE A 6 -21.32 5.59 8.19
N ARG A 7 -21.90 4.96 7.18
CA ARG A 7 -23.07 4.07 7.36
C ARG A 7 -22.81 2.94 8.34
N ILE A 8 -21.64 2.32 8.29
CA ILE A 8 -21.33 1.22 9.21
C ILE A 8 -21.11 1.78 10.63
N ALA A 9 -20.47 2.94 10.77
CA ALA A 9 -20.24 3.58 12.07
C ALA A 9 -21.56 4.02 12.71
N ASP A 10 -22.47 4.58 11.93
CA ASP A 10 -23.83 4.97 12.36
C ASP A 10 -24.63 3.76 12.84
N LEU A 11 -24.57 2.63 12.11
CA LEU A 11 -25.23 1.38 12.52
C LEU A 11 -24.68 0.83 13.84
N LEU A 12 -23.37 0.96 14.07
CA LEU A 12 -22.73 0.51 15.30
C LEU A 12 -23.07 1.42 16.50
N LEU A 13 -23.20 2.74 16.26
CA LEU A 13 -23.64 3.73 17.26
C LEU A 13 -25.12 3.52 17.62
N GLU A 14 -25.99 3.32 16.62
CA GLU A 14 -27.42 3.08 16.80
C GLU A 14 -27.70 1.81 17.61
N LYS A 15 -26.85 0.79 17.46
CA LYS A 15 -26.90 -0.47 18.21
C LYS A 15 -26.26 -0.37 19.62
N GLN A 16 -25.75 0.80 20.03
CA GLN A 16 -24.99 1.04 21.26
C GLN A 16 -23.77 0.12 21.46
N TYR A 17 -23.16 -0.38 20.37
CA TYR A 17 -21.92 -1.16 20.47
C TYR A 17 -20.68 -0.28 20.71
N ILE A 18 -20.78 1.03 20.45
CA ILE A 18 -19.66 1.97 20.56
C ILE A 18 -20.15 3.26 21.23
N GLU A 19 -19.31 3.85 22.07
CA GLU A 19 -19.50 5.21 22.57
C GLU A 19 -19.26 6.26 21.49
N GLU A 20 -19.99 7.37 21.59
CA GLU A 20 -19.87 8.53 20.69
C GLU A 20 -18.44 9.12 20.70
N SER A 21 -17.74 9.02 21.84
CA SER A 21 -16.34 9.42 22.00
C SER A 21 -15.38 8.65 21.07
N MET A 22 -15.72 7.40 20.73
CA MET A 22 -14.92 6.49 19.92
C MET A 22 -15.39 6.43 18.46
N TYR A 23 -16.49 7.10 18.11
CA TYR A 23 -17.08 7.08 16.77
C TYR A 23 -16.07 7.44 15.67
N ASN A 24 -15.34 8.54 15.84
CA ASN A 24 -14.36 9.01 14.85
C ASN A 24 -13.21 8.01 14.63
N ILE A 25 -12.78 7.33 15.71
CA ILE A 25 -11.70 6.34 15.64
C ILE A 25 -12.19 5.10 14.89
N TYR A 26 -13.40 4.63 15.18
CA TYR A 26 -14.01 3.49 14.47
C TYR A 26 -14.34 3.80 13.02
N GLN A 27 -14.87 4.98 12.72
CA GLN A 27 -15.18 5.41 11.35
C GLN A 27 -13.90 5.46 10.51
N TYR A 28 -12.82 6.04 11.05
CA TYR A 28 -11.51 6.05 10.39
C TYR A 28 -10.94 4.63 10.24
N GLY A 29 -10.94 3.83 11.30
CA GLY A 29 -10.44 2.46 11.26
C GLY A 29 -11.16 1.58 10.24
N MET A 30 -12.48 1.71 10.13
CA MET A 30 -13.26 0.99 9.13
C MET A 30 -13.01 1.49 7.72
N GLN A 31 -12.90 2.81 7.52
CA GLN A 31 -12.52 3.35 6.22
C GLN A 31 -11.17 2.80 5.79
N MET A 32 -10.17 2.85 6.67
CA MET A 32 -8.82 2.33 6.43
C MET A 32 -8.84 0.84 6.13
N THR A 33 -9.59 0.05 6.90
CA THR A 33 -9.68 -1.41 6.71
C THR A 33 -10.32 -1.76 5.38
N LEU A 34 -11.41 -1.09 5.00
CA LEU A 34 -12.06 -1.28 3.71
C LEU A 34 -11.12 -0.91 2.56
N GLU A 35 -10.38 0.18 2.71
CA GLU A 35 -9.43 0.69 1.73
C GLU A 35 -8.24 -0.27 1.54
N ILE A 36 -7.59 -0.69 2.63
CA ILE A 36 -6.48 -1.64 2.56
C ILE A 36 -6.98 -3.01 2.06
N GLY A 37 -8.11 -3.48 2.57
CA GLY A 37 -8.71 -4.76 2.19
C GLY A 37 -9.05 -4.83 0.70
N LEU A 38 -9.64 -3.77 0.14
CA LEU A 38 -9.94 -3.71 -1.30
C LEU A 38 -8.65 -3.77 -2.12
N SER A 39 -7.63 -2.98 -1.75
CA SER A 39 -6.32 -3.00 -2.41
C SER A 39 -5.66 -4.38 -2.35
N PHE A 40 -5.75 -5.05 -1.20
CA PHE A 40 -5.17 -6.38 -1.01
C PHE A 40 -5.84 -7.44 -1.89
N ILE A 41 -7.18 -7.45 -1.93
CA ILE A 41 -7.95 -8.38 -2.77
C ILE A 41 -7.61 -8.15 -4.25
N THR A 42 -7.56 -6.89 -4.70
CA THR A 42 -7.25 -6.57 -6.10
C THR A 42 -5.83 -7.00 -6.48
N SER A 43 -4.88 -6.83 -5.57
CA SER A 43 -3.51 -7.27 -5.79
C SER A 43 -3.40 -8.80 -5.87
N ILE A 44 -4.15 -9.54 -5.04
CA ILE A 44 -4.21 -11.02 -5.14
C ILE A 44 -4.76 -11.44 -6.51
N VAL A 45 -5.84 -10.81 -6.98
CA VAL A 45 -6.44 -11.12 -8.29
C VAL A 45 -5.42 -10.91 -9.41
N ILE A 46 -4.66 -9.82 -9.38
CA ILE A 46 -3.59 -9.54 -10.37
C ILE A 46 -2.51 -10.62 -10.33
N CYS A 47 -2.04 -11.01 -9.14
CA CYS A 47 -1.04 -12.09 -8.99
C CYS A 47 -1.56 -13.43 -9.53
N CYS A 48 -2.84 -13.75 -9.31
CA CYS A 48 -3.48 -14.96 -9.83
C CYS A 48 -3.55 -14.94 -11.37
N ILE A 49 -3.89 -13.81 -11.98
CA ILE A 49 -3.93 -13.65 -13.45
C ILE A 49 -2.55 -13.90 -14.07
N TRP A 50 -1.49 -13.37 -13.45
CA TRP A 50 -0.11 -13.55 -13.94
C TRP A 50 0.49 -14.92 -13.60
N ARG A 51 -0.16 -15.71 -12.73
CA ARG A 51 0.34 -16.99 -12.17
C ARG A 51 1.71 -16.88 -11.49
N LYS A 52 2.10 -15.67 -11.08
CA LYS A 52 3.38 -15.33 -10.42
C LYS A 52 3.18 -15.07 -8.93
N ILE A 53 2.81 -16.13 -8.20
CA ILE A 53 2.42 -16.03 -6.80
C ILE A 53 3.63 -15.75 -5.90
N ALA A 54 4.81 -16.31 -6.22
CA ALA A 54 6.02 -16.12 -5.41
C ALA A 54 6.48 -14.66 -5.41
N GLU A 55 6.53 -14.03 -6.59
CA GLU A 55 6.85 -12.62 -6.78
C GLU A 55 5.82 -11.72 -6.10
N GLY A 56 4.54 -12.10 -6.18
CA GLY A 56 3.45 -11.44 -5.46
C GLY A 56 3.63 -11.46 -3.94
N ILE A 57 4.02 -12.60 -3.36
CA ILE A 57 4.27 -12.74 -1.91
C ILE A 57 5.42 -11.82 -1.47
N ILE A 58 6.52 -11.81 -2.21
CA ILE A 58 7.67 -10.94 -1.92
C ILE A 58 7.26 -9.46 -2.02
N PHE A 59 6.49 -9.11 -3.05
CA PHE A 59 5.94 -7.77 -3.20
C PHE A 59 5.10 -7.38 -1.98
N PHE A 60 4.17 -8.22 -1.54
CA PHE A 60 3.34 -7.93 -0.36
C PHE A 60 4.16 -7.78 0.92
N ALA A 61 5.17 -8.64 1.13
CA ALA A 61 6.02 -8.59 2.31
C ALA A 61 6.78 -7.25 2.44
N ILE A 62 7.11 -6.60 1.32
CA ILE A 62 7.78 -5.30 1.31
C ILE A 62 6.77 -4.15 1.27
N PHE A 63 5.73 -4.28 0.45
CA PHE A 63 4.77 -3.22 0.18
C PHE A 63 3.84 -2.92 1.36
N ILE A 64 3.48 -3.94 2.16
CA ILE A 64 2.64 -3.75 3.35
C ILE A 64 3.36 -2.91 4.42
N PRO A 65 4.59 -3.25 4.87
CA PRO A 65 5.35 -2.39 5.78
C PRO A 65 5.57 -1.00 5.19
N LEU A 66 5.96 -0.92 3.92
CA LEU A 66 6.20 0.37 3.25
C LEU A 66 4.95 1.26 3.33
N ARG A 67 3.77 0.70 3.09
CA ARG A 67 2.49 1.44 3.18
C ARG A 67 2.13 1.84 4.61
N SER A 68 2.47 1.03 5.60
CA SER A 68 2.25 1.36 7.03
C SER A 68 3.22 2.43 7.55
N TYR A 69 4.50 2.39 7.14
CA TYR A 69 5.52 3.36 7.54
C TYR A 69 5.38 4.70 6.84
N LEU A 70 4.95 4.71 5.57
CA LEU A 70 4.64 5.93 4.82
C LEU A 70 3.34 6.60 5.28
N GLY A 71 2.84 6.31 6.50
CA GLY A 71 1.62 6.82 7.11
C GLY A 71 1.43 8.35 7.15
N GLY A 72 2.36 9.13 6.59
CA GLY A 72 2.28 10.57 6.37
C GLY A 72 2.08 11.03 4.92
N PHE A 73 2.29 10.17 3.90
CA PHE A 73 1.98 10.51 2.50
C PHE A 73 0.48 10.26 2.23
N HIS A 74 -0.37 10.99 2.95
CA HIS A 74 -1.79 11.06 2.63
C HIS A 74 -1.92 11.83 1.31
N MET A 75 -1.64 11.16 0.19
CA MET A 75 -2.10 11.64 -1.11
C MET A 75 -3.58 11.99 -0.91
N LYS A 76 -4.00 13.20 -1.32
CA LYS A 76 -5.34 13.79 -1.06
C LYS A 76 -6.53 12.88 -1.41
N SER A 77 -6.30 11.72 -2.04
CA SER A 77 -7.29 10.70 -2.27
C SER A 77 -6.70 9.29 -2.16
N TYR A 78 -7.37 8.41 -1.41
CA TYR A 78 -7.14 6.95 -1.41
C TYR A 78 -7.04 6.36 -2.82
N ARG A 79 -7.81 6.89 -3.78
CA ARG A 79 -7.82 6.42 -5.17
C ARG A 79 -6.46 6.54 -5.83
N ALA A 80 -5.72 7.61 -5.55
CA ALA A 80 -4.38 7.81 -6.12
C ALA A 80 -3.39 6.76 -5.58
N CYS A 81 -3.42 6.51 -4.27
CA CYS A 81 -2.61 5.47 -3.62
C CYS A 81 -2.96 4.07 -4.16
N TYR A 82 -4.26 3.78 -4.31
CA TYR A 82 -4.75 2.53 -4.88
C TYR A 82 -4.25 2.32 -6.32
N ILE A 83 -4.42 3.33 -7.19
CA ILE A 83 -3.95 3.26 -8.58
C ILE A 83 -2.43 3.08 -8.61
N CYS A 84 -1.68 3.85 -7.81
CA CYS A 84 -0.23 3.72 -7.70
C CYS A 84 0.17 2.29 -7.30
N SER A 85 -0.47 1.72 -6.28
CA SER A 85 -0.23 0.36 -5.80
C SER A 85 -0.49 -0.70 -6.89
N CYS A 86 -1.55 -0.53 -7.69
CA CYS A 86 -1.84 -1.44 -8.79
C CYS A 86 -0.82 -1.32 -9.92
N VAL A 87 -0.41 -0.09 -10.26
CA VAL A 87 0.60 0.17 -11.30
C VAL A 87 1.95 -0.40 -10.89
N THR A 88 2.38 -0.20 -9.64
CA THR A 88 3.65 -0.76 -9.15
C THR A 88 3.64 -2.28 -9.16
N LEU A 89 2.54 -2.91 -8.75
CA LEU A 89 2.40 -4.36 -8.79
C LEU A 89 2.49 -4.90 -10.23
N VAL A 90 1.74 -4.31 -11.17
CA VAL A 90 1.77 -4.71 -12.59
C VAL A 90 3.16 -4.51 -13.19
N ALA A 91 3.84 -3.40 -12.85
CA ALA A 91 5.19 -3.14 -13.32
C ALA A 91 6.19 -4.17 -12.78
N VAL A 92 6.14 -4.51 -11.50
CA VAL A 92 7.01 -5.54 -10.89
C VAL A 92 6.78 -6.91 -11.53
N LEU A 93 5.51 -7.32 -11.69
CA LEU A 93 5.17 -8.59 -12.33
C LEU A 93 5.58 -8.63 -13.80
N GLY A 94 5.43 -7.53 -14.53
CA GLY A 94 5.88 -7.41 -15.92
C GLY A 94 7.41 -7.45 -16.06
N LEU A 95 8.12 -6.69 -15.22
CA LEU A 95 9.59 -6.64 -15.22
C LEU A 95 10.23 -7.94 -14.74
N SER A 96 9.58 -8.68 -13.84
CA SER A 96 10.07 -9.99 -13.40
C SER A 96 10.14 -11.04 -14.52
N SER A 97 9.52 -10.80 -15.68
CA SER A 97 9.67 -11.65 -16.86
C SER A 97 10.90 -11.29 -17.70
N PHE A 98 11.52 -10.14 -17.45
CA PHE A 98 12.75 -9.73 -18.11
C PHE A 98 13.93 -10.21 -17.25
N GLU A 99 14.83 -10.98 -17.84
CA GLU A 99 16.10 -11.37 -17.21
C GLU A 99 17.22 -10.44 -17.72
N PRO A 100 17.50 -9.32 -17.03
CA PRO A 100 18.62 -8.47 -17.39
C PRO A 100 19.95 -9.17 -17.07
N TYR A 101 21.00 -8.80 -17.79
CA TYR A 101 22.35 -9.25 -17.47
C TYR A 101 22.76 -8.81 -16.06
N TYR A 102 23.54 -9.64 -15.36
CA TYR A 102 23.91 -9.43 -13.96
C TYR A 102 24.51 -8.04 -13.67
N TYR A 103 25.29 -7.47 -14.59
CA TYR A 103 25.90 -6.15 -14.43
C TYR A 103 24.87 -5.01 -14.41
N ILE A 104 23.75 -5.15 -15.13
CA ILE A 104 22.65 -4.17 -15.12
C ILE A 104 21.96 -4.20 -13.76
N SER A 105 21.70 -5.39 -13.20
CA SER A 105 21.09 -5.53 -11.88
C SER A 105 21.95 -4.92 -10.77
N TRP A 106 23.28 -5.15 -10.80
CA TRP A 106 24.21 -4.54 -9.85
C TRP A 106 24.27 -3.01 -9.97
N PHE A 107 24.16 -2.48 -11.19
CA PHE A 107 24.11 -1.03 -11.43
C PHE A 107 22.81 -0.40 -10.90
N ILE A 108 21.66 -1.04 -11.10
CA ILE A 108 20.39 -0.56 -10.54
C ILE A 108 20.44 -0.57 -9.02
N LEU A 109 20.95 -1.66 -8.42
CA LEU A 109 21.06 -1.79 -6.97
C LEU A 109 21.96 -0.70 -6.36
N SER A 110 23.11 -0.40 -6.99
CA SER A 110 24.00 0.63 -6.49
C SER A 110 23.36 2.02 -6.52
N ILE A 111 22.64 2.35 -7.61
CA ILE A 111 21.87 3.61 -7.70
C ILE A 111 20.80 3.67 -6.60
N SER A 112 20.02 2.60 -6.42
CA SER A 112 18.97 2.57 -5.39
C SER A 112 19.54 2.80 -3.99
N ILE A 113 20.67 2.17 -3.66
CA ILE A 113 21.35 2.36 -2.38
C ILE A 113 21.81 3.82 -2.20
N ILE A 114 22.44 4.41 -3.23
CA ILE A 114 22.89 5.80 -3.19
C ILE A 114 21.70 6.75 -2.95
N MET A 115 20.60 6.56 -3.68
CA MET A 115 19.38 7.38 -3.51
C MET A 115 18.84 7.30 -2.08
N VAL A 116 18.77 6.10 -1.49
CA VAL A 116 18.32 5.92 -0.10
C VAL A 116 19.24 6.65 0.88
N PHE A 117 20.56 6.57 0.69
CA PHE A 117 21.52 7.28 1.54
C PHE A 117 21.45 8.80 1.39
N LEU A 118 21.19 9.32 0.18
CA LEU A 118 21.02 10.75 -0.05
C LEU A 118 19.76 11.28 0.64
N GLU A 119 18.64 10.57 0.52
CA GLU A 119 17.39 10.95 1.18
C GLU A 119 17.53 10.88 2.71
N ALA A 120 18.10 9.80 3.23
CA ALA A 120 18.37 9.64 4.66
C ALA A 120 19.28 10.75 5.21
N LYS A 121 20.29 11.19 4.43
CA LYS A 121 21.14 12.32 4.81
C LYS A 121 20.38 13.66 4.79
N SER A 122 19.46 13.84 3.84
CA SER A 122 18.63 15.05 3.73
C SER A 122 17.70 15.21 4.94
N GLU A 123 17.12 14.13 5.45
CA GLU A 123 16.25 14.17 6.63
C GLU A 123 17.01 14.50 7.93
N VAL A 124 18.29 14.13 8.04
CA VAL A 124 19.13 14.41 9.24
C VAL A 124 19.63 15.87 9.28
N LEU A 125 19.56 16.59 8.14
CA LEU A 125 19.99 17.99 8.01
C LEU A 125 18.88 19.03 8.25
N TYR A 126 17.63 18.57 8.45
CA TYR A 126 16.46 19.39 8.83
C TYR A 126 16.10 19.19 10.30
#